data_AF-A0A259CND9-F1
#
_entry.id   AF-A0A259CND9-F1
#
_cell.length_a   1.000
_cell.length_b   1.000
_cell.length_c   1.000
_cell.angle_alpha   90.00
_cell.angle_beta   90.00
_cell.angle_gamma   90.00
#
_symmetry.space_group_name_H-M   'P 1'
#
loop_
_entity.id
_entity.type
_entity.pdbx_description
1 polymer ?
#
loop_
_entity_poly.entity_id
_entity_poly.type
_entity_poly.pdbx_seq_one_letter_code
_entity_poly.pdbx_strand_id
1 'polypeptide(L)'
;MDVLEDTTYAISSYINEDLFPSDDGLKYIYIYGLLQALFLQQDSLKHLTCALLLINEKDYLVNEELEKIRNIRNESIGHPTNKGGGKSFHYISRITINKNGFDLLSSFSDKDDVYKEVKIIDVINIQLKVIVEDLKKIGKKLEKNEMDHKNKFKEIKLVDFLKSSDYSIQKIFEVLFTEDEGRKSFYISLIEPLKNNYLKIEKELDEREILPNYFWNDELEKVKYIFDSLGDYFTDNQRNFTSNDMLIFLSYLRDKNKELLEELKNIDEEYLN
;
A
#
# COMPACT_ATOMS: atom_id res chain seq x y z
N MET A 1 1.29 -14.04 -5.37
CA MET A 1 2.10 -14.17 -6.60
C MET A 1 1.71 -12.99 -7.47
N ASP A 2 2.63 -12.07 -7.71
CA ASP A 2 2.41 -10.83 -8.47
C ASP A 2 2.91 -11.00 -9.91
N VAL A 3 2.28 -10.30 -10.86
CA VAL A 3 2.58 -10.35 -12.31
C VAL A 3 4.04 -10.02 -12.60
N LEU A 4 4.67 -9.15 -11.79
CA LEU A 4 6.09 -8.82 -11.93
C LEU A 4 6.99 -10.03 -11.69
N GLU A 5 6.63 -10.88 -10.72
CA GLU A 5 7.36 -12.12 -10.41
C GLU A 5 7.13 -13.17 -11.50
N ASP A 6 5.87 -13.38 -11.90
CA ASP A 6 5.50 -14.35 -12.95
C ASP A 6 6.21 -14.07 -14.27
N THR A 7 6.23 -12.81 -14.68
CA THR A 7 6.91 -12.38 -15.92
C THR A 7 8.43 -12.51 -15.80
N THR A 8 9.00 -12.31 -14.61
CA THR A 8 10.42 -12.56 -14.35
C THR A 8 10.76 -14.04 -14.49
N TYR A 9 9.93 -14.95 -13.98
CA TYR A 9 10.09 -16.39 -14.17
C TYR A 9 10.02 -16.78 -15.65
N ALA A 10 9.06 -16.22 -16.39
CA ALA A 10 8.91 -16.49 -17.82
C ALA A 10 10.15 -16.03 -18.63
N ILE A 11 10.64 -14.81 -18.37
CA ILE A 11 11.84 -14.26 -18.99
C ILE A 11 13.07 -15.10 -18.63
N SER A 12 13.23 -15.46 -17.35
CA SER A 12 14.33 -16.29 -16.89
C SER A 12 14.33 -17.67 -17.56
N SER A 13 13.16 -18.29 -17.67
CA SER A 13 12.98 -19.57 -18.36
C SER A 13 13.39 -19.48 -19.82
N TYR A 14 12.97 -18.41 -20.53
CA TYR A 14 13.37 -18.19 -21.93
C TYR A 14 14.90 -18.05 -22.09
N ILE A 15 15.56 -17.33 -21.18
CA ILE A 15 17.02 -17.14 -21.20
C ILE A 15 17.73 -18.49 -21.03
N ASN A 16 17.31 -19.25 -20.02
CA ASN A 16 17.97 -20.47 -19.56
C ASN A 16 17.64 -21.71 -20.40
N GLU A 17 16.57 -21.68 -21.21
CA GLU A 17 16.19 -22.81 -22.04
C GLU A 17 17.13 -22.95 -23.25
N ASP A 18 17.91 -24.03 -23.32
CA ASP A 18 18.88 -24.23 -24.41
C ASP A 18 18.22 -24.57 -25.74
N LEU A 19 17.02 -25.16 -25.73
CA LEU A 19 16.32 -25.61 -26.93
C LEU A 19 15.29 -24.59 -27.40
N PHE A 20 15.55 -23.99 -28.58
CA PHE A 20 14.55 -23.21 -29.29
C PHE A 20 13.83 -24.09 -30.33
N PRO A 21 12.49 -24.02 -30.44
CA PRO A 21 11.75 -24.92 -31.32
C PRO A 21 12.15 -24.78 -32.79
N SER A 22 12.21 -25.91 -33.50
CA SER A 22 12.43 -25.92 -34.96
C SER A 22 11.13 -25.69 -35.74
N ASP A 23 9.98 -26.04 -35.16
CA ASP A 23 8.66 -25.80 -35.75
C ASP A 23 8.34 -24.30 -35.80
N ASP A 24 7.99 -23.81 -36.98
CA ASP A 24 7.77 -22.37 -37.19
C ASP A 24 6.63 -21.81 -36.34
N GLY A 25 5.54 -22.57 -36.14
CA GLY A 25 4.43 -22.15 -35.30
C GLY A 25 4.84 -21.98 -33.84
N LEU A 26 5.59 -22.94 -33.31
CA LEU A 26 6.14 -22.87 -31.95
C LEU A 26 7.15 -21.72 -31.78
N LYS A 27 7.97 -21.41 -32.80
CA LYS A 27 8.86 -20.23 -32.76
C LYS A 27 8.09 -18.95 -32.53
N TYR A 28 6.96 -18.76 -33.23
CA TYR A 28 6.09 -17.60 -33.01
C TYR A 28 5.54 -17.59 -31.58
N ILE A 29 5.05 -18.72 -31.07
CA ILE A 29 4.52 -18.81 -29.70
C ILE A 29 5.58 -18.41 -28.67
N TYR A 30 6.83 -18.86 -28.84
CA TYR A 30 7.93 -18.52 -27.93
C TYR A 30 8.23 -17.01 -27.95
N ILE A 31 8.41 -16.44 -29.14
CA ILE A 31 8.69 -15.00 -29.28
C ILE A 31 7.51 -14.16 -28.78
N TYR A 32 6.27 -14.54 -29.12
CA TYR A 32 5.08 -13.81 -28.70
C TYR A 32 4.85 -13.90 -27.19
N GLY A 33 5.05 -15.08 -26.61
CA GLY A 33 5.00 -15.29 -25.16
C GLY A 33 6.01 -14.42 -24.43
N LEU A 34 7.26 -14.38 -24.91
CA LEU A 34 8.30 -13.53 -24.33
C LEU A 34 7.95 -12.04 -24.45
N LEU A 35 7.60 -11.55 -25.64
CA LEU A 35 7.26 -10.15 -25.85
C LEU A 35 6.03 -9.73 -25.03
N GLN A 36 5.06 -10.64 -24.87
CA GLN A 36 3.90 -10.43 -24.00
C GLN A 36 4.29 -10.39 -22.52
N ALA A 37 5.20 -11.25 -22.06
CA ALA A 37 5.71 -11.22 -20.70
C ALA A 37 6.42 -9.88 -20.39
N LEU A 38 7.26 -9.40 -21.30
CA LEU A 38 7.91 -8.08 -21.18
C LEU A 38 6.87 -6.95 -21.09
N PHE A 39 5.84 -6.99 -21.92
CA PHE A 39 4.76 -5.99 -21.92
C PHE A 39 3.99 -5.97 -20.60
N LEU A 40 3.60 -7.15 -20.08
CA LEU A 40 2.90 -7.32 -18.81
C LEU A 40 3.76 -6.89 -17.61
N GLN A 41 5.07 -7.16 -17.64
CA GLN A 41 5.99 -6.72 -16.60
C GLN A 41 6.02 -5.19 -16.48
N GLN A 42 5.97 -4.47 -17.61
CA GLN A 42 5.90 -3.01 -17.61
C GLN A 42 4.57 -2.49 -17.05
N ASP A 43 3.43 -3.10 -17.41
CA ASP A 43 2.13 -2.72 -16.85
C ASP A 43 2.07 -2.96 -15.34
N SER A 44 2.60 -4.10 -14.90
CA SER A 44 2.72 -4.42 -13.48
C SER A 44 3.57 -3.38 -12.74
N LEU A 45 4.73 -2.99 -13.27
CA LEU A 45 5.55 -1.93 -12.69
C LEU A 45 4.80 -0.59 -12.63
N LYS A 46 4.09 -0.20 -13.70
CA LYS A 46 3.28 1.02 -13.73
C LYS A 46 2.23 1.00 -12.62
N HIS A 47 1.43 -0.06 -12.52
CA HIS A 47 0.36 -0.15 -11.52
C HIS A 47 0.92 -0.19 -10.10
N LEU A 48 2.01 -0.92 -9.88
CA LEU A 48 2.73 -0.95 -8.60
C LEU A 48 3.19 0.46 -8.20
N THR A 49 3.78 1.20 -9.15
CA THR A 49 4.22 2.58 -8.93
C THR A 49 3.04 3.48 -8.57
N CYS A 50 1.94 3.38 -9.30
CA CYS A 50 0.74 4.20 -9.07
C CYS A 50 0.13 3.92 -7.69
N ALA A 51 0.02 2.64 -7.31
CA ALA A 51 -0.53 2.24 -6.03
C ALA A 51 0.35 2.67 -4.85
N LEU A 52 1.66 2.42 -4.92
CA LEU A 52 2.58 2.70 -3.82
C LEU A 52 2.88 4.19 -3.65
N LEU A 53 2.89 4.96 -4.74
CA LEU A 53 3.21 6.39 -4.70
C LEU A 53 1.97 7.28 -4.79
N LEU A 54 0.77 6.69 -4.79
CA LEU A 54 -0.53 7.38 -4.89
C LEU A 54 -0.59 8.37 -6.06
N ILE A 55 0.01 8.02 -7.20
CA ILE A 55 -0.03 8.82 -8.42
C ILE A 55 -1.10 8.29 -9.36
N ASN A 56 -1.76 9.18 -10.10
CA ASN A 56 -2.69 8.75 -11.14
C ASN A 56 -1.92 8.16 -12.33
N GLU A 57 -2.51 7.19 -13.01
CA GLU A 57 -1.89 6.56 -14.19
C GLU A 57 -1.53 7.55 -15.31
N LYS A 58 -2.30 8.62 -15.46
CA LYS A 58 -2.05 9.69 -16.45
C LYS A 58 -0.77 10.48 -16.15
N ASP A 59 -0.34 10.48 -14.90
CA ASP A 59 0.83 11.22 -14.41
C ASP A 59 2.07 10.31 -14.37
N TYR A 60 1.92 9.02 -14.67
CA TYR A 60 3.03 8.07 -14.79
C TYR A 60 3.81 8.32 -16.09
N LEU A 61 5.08 8.70 -15.93
CA LEU A 61 5.99 8.90 -17.05
C LEU A 61 6.65 7.58 -17.43
N VAL A 62 6.28 7.06 -18.59
CA VAL A 62 6.89 5.84 -19.15
C VAL A 62 8.32 6.16 -19.59
N ASN A 63 9.25 5.26 -19.28
CA ASN A 63 10.62 5.34 -19.77
C ASN A 63 10.66 5.12 -21.29
N GLU A 64 11.34 5.99 -22.03
CA GLU A 64 11.44 5.91 -23.50
C GLU A 64 11.97 4.57 -24.01
N GLU A 65 12.89 3.93 -23.28
CA GLU A 65 13.42 2.61 -23.65
C GLU A 65 12.37 1.50 -23.48
N LEU A 66 11.55 1.57 -22.43
CA LEU A 66 10.43 0.64 -22.25
C LEU A 66 9.37 0.82 -23.34
N GLU A 67 9.11 2.06 -23.76
CA GLU A 67 8.21 2.37 -24.86
C GLU A 67 8.72 1.79 -26.19
N LYS A 68 10.02 1.87 -26.47
CA LYS A 68 10.64 1.21 -27.64
C LYS A 68 10.40 -0.30 -27.63
N ILE A 69 10.48 -0.94 -26.46
CA ILE A 69 10.20 -2.37 -26.31
C ILE A 69 8.73 -2.69 -26.54
N ARG A 70 7.81 -1.86 -26.05
CA ARG A 70 6.37 -1.98 -26.36
C ARG A 70 6.09 -1.89 -27.85
N ASN A 71 6.76 -0.97 -28.53
CA ASN A 71 6.61 -0.81 -29.97
C ASN A 71 7.09 -2.05 -30.72
N ILE A 72 8.21 -2.66 -30.31
CA ILE A 72 8.65 -3.96 -30.86
C ILE A 72 7.54 -4.99 -30.72
N ARG A 73 6.95 -5.16 -29.52
CA ARG A 73 5.85 -6.10 -29.30
C ARG A 73 4.64 -5.79 -30.20
N ASN A 74 4.22 -4.53 -30.23
CA ASN A 74 3.02 -4.12 -30.97
C ASN A 74 3.19 -4.27 -32.48
N GLU A 75 4.37 -4.01 -33.01
CA GLU A 75 4.69 -4.19 -34.44
C GLU A 75 4.88 -5.68 -34.80
N SER A 76 5.39 -6.49 -33.87
CA SER A 76 5.70 -7.91 -34.10
C SER A 76 4.48 -8.85 -33.98
N ILE A 77 3.57 -8.58 -33.04
CA ILE A 77 2.40 -9.43 -32.74
C ILE A 77 1.13 -8.85 -33.36
N GLY A 78 1.03 -7.52 -33.38
CA GLY A 78 -0.19 -6.84 -33.81
C GLY A 78 -0.56 -7.08 -35.27
N HIS A 79 0.39 -7.60 -36.10
CA HIS A 79 0.30 -7.77 -37.55
C HIS A 79 -0.69 -6.78 -38.16
N PRO A 80 -0.52 -5.47 -37.94
CA PRO A 80 -1.58 -4.56 -38.28
C PRO A 80 -1.54 -4.44 -39.79
N THR A 81 -2.31 -5.30 -40.45
CA THR A 81 -2.67 -5.24 -41.87
C THR A 81 -3.34 -3.91 -42.23
N ASN A 82 -3.60 -3.06 -41.23
CA ASN A 82 -4.25 -1.77 -41.34
C ASN A 82 -3.84 -0.76 -40.25
N LYS A 83 -2.57 -0.69 -39.80
CA LYS A 83 -2.18 0.29 -38.75
C LYS A 83 -2.47 1.72 -39.22
N GLY A 84 -3.21 2.49 -38.42
CA GLY A 84 -3.59 3.87 -38.78
C GLY A 84 -4.50 3.98 -40.00
N GLY A 85 -5.26 2.93 -40.36
CA GLY A 85 -6.12 2.91 -41.55
C GLY A 85 -5.38 2.61 -42.85
N GLY A 86 -4.26 1.87 -42.78
CA GLY A 86 -3.56 1.32 -43.96
C GLY A 86 -2.24 2.03 -44.24
N LYS A 87 -1.76 2.83 -43.29
CA LYS A 87 -0.55 3.65 -43.43
C LYS A 87 0.74 2.85 -43.28
N SER A 88 0.68 1.73 -42.56
CA SER A 88 1.83 0.83 -42.38
C SER A 88 1.39 -0.61 -42.14
N PHE A 89 2.23 -1.53 -42.61
CA PHE A 89 2.12 -2.97 -42.42
C PHE A 89 3.43 -3.52 -41.82
N HIS A 90 3.32 -4.30 -40.75
CA HIS A 90 4.49 -4.87 -40.07
C HIS A 90 4.37 -6.40 -40.02
N TYR A 91 5.46 -7.11 -40.28
CA TYR A 91 5.52 -8.55 -40.09
C TYR A 91 6.93 -9.03 -39.77
N ILE A 92 7.00 -10.15 -39.05
CA ILE A 92 8.26 -10.84 -38.76
C ILE A 92 8.67 -11.67 -39.97
N SER A 93 9.91 -11.51 -40.43
CA SER A 93 10.52 -12.39 -41.43
C SER A 93 10.71 -13.79 -40.84
N ARG A 94 9.88 -14.74 -41.25
CA ARG A 94 9.86 -16.10 -40.68
C ARG A 94 11.22 -16.80 -40.74
N ILE A 95 11.95 -16.61 -41.84
CA ILE A 95 13.24 -17.26 -42.08
C ILE A 95 14.33 -16.77 -41.11
N THR A 96 14.15 -15.63 -40.45
CA THR A 96 15.15 -15.07 -39.54
C THR A 96 14.84 -15.33 -38.07
N ILE A 97 13.68 -15.92 -37.74
CA ILE A 97 13.30 -16.22 -36.36
C ILE A 97 14.22 -17.29 -35.76
N ASN A 98 14.90 -16.90 -34.69
CA ASN A 98 15.71 -17.77 -33.86
C ASN A 98 15.67 -17.28 -32.40
N LYS A 99 16.31 -18.02 -31.48
CA LYS A 99 16.33 -17.68 -30.04
C LYS A 99 16.85 -16.26 -29.77
N ASN A 100 17.83 -15.82 -30.56
CA ASN A 100 18.54 -14.55 -30.33
C ASN A 100 17.81 -13.36 -30.94
N GLY A 101 16.89 -13.57 -31.88
CA GLY A 101 16.32 -12.47 -32.62
C GLY A 101 15.47 -12.86 -33.81
N PHE A 102 14.99 -11.82 -34.47
CA PHE A 102 14.25 -11.89 -35.72
C PHE A 102 14.32 -10.53 -36.41
N ASP A 103 14.01 -10.51 -37.70
CA ASP A 103 13.88 -9.26 -38.45
C ASP A 103 12.41 -8.87 -38.55
N LEU A 104 12.15 -7.61 -38.27
CA LEU A 104 10.87 -6.96 -38.45
C LEU A 104 10.91 -6.13 -39.74
N LEU A 105 10.05 -6.47 -40.70
CA LEU A 105 9.82 -5.65 -41.88
C LEU A 105 8.64 -4.73 -41.64
N SER A 106 8.83 -3.45 -41.95
CA SER A 106 7.80 -2.41 -41.89
C SER A 106 7.64 -1.77 -43.25
N SER A 107 6.49 -1.96 -43.88
CA SER A 107 6.15 -1.30 -45.15
C SER A 107 5.24 -0.10 -44.88
N PHE A 108 5.50 1.01 -45.56
CA PHE A 108 4.79 2.27 -45.39
C PHE A 108 4.17 2.72 -46.70
N SER A 109 3.01 3.38 -46.62
CA SER A 109 2.34 3.90 -47.83
C SER A 109 3.08 5.06 -48.49
N ASP A 110 3.90 5.78 -47.73
CA ASP A 110 4.51 7.07 -48.07
C ASP A 110 6.04 7.08 -47.99
N LYS A 111 6.68 5.96 -47.62
CA LYS A 111 8.13 5.83 -47.43
C LYS A 111 8.63 4.44 -47.79
N ASP A 112 9.94 4.32 -47.97
CA ASP A 112 10.59 3.04 -48.21
C ASP A 112 10.39 2.06 -47.05
N ASP A 113 10.40 0.77 -47.40
CA ASP A 113 10.34 -0.32 -46.44
C ASP A 113 11.54 -0.28 -45.49
N VAL A 114 11.27 -0.44 -44.20
CA VAL A 114 12.28 -0.44 -43.14
C VAL A 114 12.48 -1.84 -42.61
N TYR A 115 13.71 -2.31 -42.67
CA TYR A 115 14.16 -3.55 -42.02
C TYR A 115 14.78 -3.21 -40.66
N LYS A 116 14.27 -3.84 -39.61
CA LYS A 116 14.79 -3.69 -38.25
C LYS A 116 15.11 -5.05 -37.66
N GLU A 117 16.38 -5.28 -37.40
CA GLU A 117 16.83 -6.44 -36.61
C GLU A 117 16.43 -6.24 -35.15
N VAL A 118 15.73 -7.22 -34.58
CA VAL A 118 15.37 -7.27 -33.16
C VAL A 118 16.25 -8.30 -32.47
N LYS A 119 17.14 -7.83 -31.60
CA LYS A 119 17.99 -8.68 -30.76
C LYS A 119 17.32 -8.89 -29.41
N ILE A 120 16.85 -10.11 -29.17
CA ILE A 120 16.06 -10.48 -27.98
C ILE A 120 16.85 -10.25 -26.70
N ILE A 121 18.14 -10.63 -26.66
CA ILE A 121 18.97 -10.47 -25.47
C ILE A 121 19.16 -8.99 -25.12
N ASP A 122 19.33 -8.12 -26.13
CA ASP A 122 19.45 -6.67 -25.90
C ASP A 122 18.15 -6.09 -25.34
N VAL A 123 17.01 -6.49 -25.92
CA VAL A 123 15.67 -6.10 -25.45
C VAL A 123 15.45 -6.51 -23.98
N ILE A 124 15.79 -7.75 -23.62
CA ILE A 124 15.69 -8.25 -22.24
C ILE A 124 16.60 -7.46 -21.30
N ASN A 125 17.86 -7.24 -21.69
CA ASN A 125 18.81 -6.54 -20.85
C ASN A 125 18.39 -5.09 -20.57
N ILE A 126 17.89 -4.38 -21.60
CA ILE A 126 17.37 -3.02 -21.46
C ILE A 126 16.14 -3.03 -20.54
N GLN A 127 15.18 -3.94 -20.77
CA GLN A 127 14.00 -4.09 -19.92
C GLN A 127 14.42 -4.25 -18.46
N LEU A 128 15.18 -5.30 -18.14
CA LEU A 128 15.51 -5.64 -16.76
C LEU A 128 16.30 -4.53 -16.07
N LYS A 129 17.22 -3.88 -16.80
CA LYS A 129 17.94 -2.72 -16.28
C LYS A 129 17.00 -1.60 -15.87
N VAL A 130 16.07 -1.20 -16.74
CA VAL A 130 15.13 -0.10 -16.44
C VAL A 130 14.16 -0.49 -15.32
N ILE A 131 13.62 -1.71 -15.33
CA ILE A 131 12.74 -2.19 -14.25
C ILE A 131 13.46 -2.11 -12.89
N VAL A 132 14.72 -2.57 -12.81
CA VAL A 132 15.50 -2.50 -11.57
C VAL A 132 15.77 -1.06 -11.14
N GLU A 133 16.08 -0.17 -12.07
CA GLU A 133 16.30 1.25 -11.78
C GLU A 133 15.03 1.91 -11.22
N ASP A 134 13.87 1.62 -11.80
CA ASP A 134 12.60 2.19 -11.36
C ASP A 134 12.14 1.61 -10.03
N LEU A 135 12.28 0.30 -9.79
CA LEU A 135 12.03 -0.30 -8.47
C LEU A 135 12.91 0.33 -7.38
N LYS A 136 14.20 0.60 -7.67
CA LYS A 136 15.09 1.31 -6.74
C LYS A 136 14.62 2.75 -6.46
N LYS A 137 14.08 3.46 -7.46
CA LYS A 137 13.52 4.80 -7.26
C LYS A 137 12.26 4.75 -6.38
N ILE A 138 11.39 3.77 -6.60
CA ILE A 138 10.19 3.54 -5.79
C ILE A 138 10.60 3.29 -4.33
N GLY A 139 11.54 2.38 -4.09
CA GLY A 139 12.05 2.08 -2.73
C GLY A 139 12.55 3.34 -2.01
N LYS A 140 13.41 4.14 -2.66
CA LYS A 140 13.90 5.41 -2.09
C LYS A 140 12.78 6.41 -1.81
N LYS A 141 11.74 6.44 -2.63
CA LYS A 141 10.60 7.35 -2.45
C LYS A 141 9.76 6.90 -1.25
N LEU A 142 9.56 5.60 -1.07
CA LEU A 142 8.86 5.03 0.09
C LEU A 142 9.63 5.29 1.38
N GLU A 143 10.94 5.01 1.41
CA GLU A 143 11.81 5.32 2.55
C GLU A 143 11.72 6.81 2.94
N LYS A 144 11.71 7.70 1.93
CA LYS A 144 11.53 9.13 2.18
C LYS A 144 10.15 9.45 2.75
N ASN A 145 9.09 8.90 2.16
CA ASN A 145 7.73 9.15 2.62
C ASN A 145 7.54 8.67 4.07
N GLU A 146 8.09 7.50 4.41
CA GLU A 146 8.09 6.97 5.78
C GLU A 146 8.85 7.90 6.74
N MET A 147 10.06 8.34 6.35
CA MET A 147 10.86 9.27 7.16
C MET A 147 10.14 10.62 7.37
N ASP A 148 9.54 11.17 6.32
CA ASP A 148 8.75 12.40 6.38
C ASP A 148 7.53 12.23 7.30
N HIS A 149 6.85 11.07 7.23
CA HIS A 149 5.75 10.70 8.12
C HIS A 149 6.20 10.58 9.58
N LYS A 150 7.29 9.87 9.87
CA LYS A 150 7.85 9.75 11.22
C LYS A 150 8.22 11.12 11.79
N ASN A 151 8.91 11.95 11.02
CA ASN A 151 9.30 13.30 11.45
C ASN A 151 8.10 14.19 11.76
N LYS A 152 6.99 14.06 11.01
CA LYS A 152 5.75 14.81 11.27
C LYS A 152 5.19 14.52 12.67
N PHE A 153 5.29 13.29 13.15
CA PHE A 153 4.65 12.83 14.40
C PHE A 153 5.62 12.61 15.57
N LYS A 154 6.93 12.77 15.35
CA LYS A 154 8.00 12.49 16.33
C LYS A 154 7.85 13.25 17.67
N GLU A 155 7.37 14.49 17.62
CA GLU A 155 7.25 15.35 18.80
C GLU A 155 5.98 15.09 19.62
N ILE A 156 4.98 14.41 19.04
CA ILE A 156 3.70 14.13 19.71
C ILE A 156 3.74 12.70 20.27
N LYS A 157 4.02 12.60 21.57
CA LYS A 157 3.99 11.31 22.27
C LYS A 157 2.58 10.95 22.68
N LEU A 158 2.06 9.84 22.16
CA LEU A 158 0.73 9.35 22.48
C LEU A 158 0.60 9.00 23.96
N VAL A 159 1.66 8.50 24.59
CA VAL A 159 1.65 8.13 26.02
C VAL A 159 1.37 9.32 26.93
N ASP A 160 1.70 10.54 26.50
CA ASP A 160 1.48 11.74 27.31
C ASP A 160 -0.02 12.03 27.50
N PHE A 161 -0.90 11.52 26.62
CA PHE A 161 -2.36 11.63 26.79
C PHE A 161 -2.90 10.74 27.92
N LEU A 162 -2.25 9.62 28.23
CA LEU A 162 -2.66 8.69 29.31
C LEU A 162 -1.77 8.75 30.56
N LYS A 163 -0.70 9.55 30.56
CA LYS A 163 0.26 9.59 31.68
C LYS A 163 -0.35 9.84 33.06
N SER A 164 -1.46 10.57 33.12
CA SER A 164 -2.17 10.90 34.36
C SER A 164 -3.54 10.20 34.49
N SER A 165 -3.88 9.28 33.59
CA SER A 165 -5.21 8.64 33.56
C SER A 165 -5.43 7.72 34.76
N ASP A 166 -4.39 7.03 35.24
CA ASP A 166 -4.49 6.12 36.39
C ASP A 166 -5.06 6.80 37.64
N TYR A 167 -4.61 8.03 37.92
CA TYR A 167 -5.13 8.82 39.02
C TYR A 167 -6.61 9.17 38.81
N SER A 168 -6.96 9.66 37.62
CA SER A 168 -8.36 10.01 37.30
C SER A 168 -9.28 8.80 37.38
N ILE A 169 -8.87 7.65 36.84
CA ILE A 169 -9.62 6.39 36.89
C ILE A 169 -9.81 5.96 38.34
N GLN A 170 -8.75 6.00 39.16
CA GLN A 170 -8.87 5.69 40.58
C GLN A 170 -9.88 6.60 41.29
N LYS A 171 -9.85 7.91 41.00
CA LYS A 171 -10.78 8.87 41.61
C LYS A 171 -12.22 8.70 41.14
N ILE A 172 -12.44 8.38 39.87
CA ILE A 172 -13.76 8.03 39.36
C ILE A 172 -14.26 6.72 40.02
N PHE A 173 -13.40 5.75 40.28
CA PHE A 173 -13.75 4.52 41.00
C PHE A 173 -14.25 4.80 42.42
N GLU A 174 -13.63 5.76 43.12
CA GLU A 174 -14.03 6.16 44.48
C GLU A 174 -15.44 6.80 44.52
N VAL A 175 -15.99 7.28 43.39
CA VAL A 175 -17.35 7.85 43.31
C VAL A 175 -18.42 6.87 43.76
N LEU A 176 -18.26 5.58 43.45
CA LEU A 176 -19.28 4.57 43.71
C LEU A 176 -19.44 4.27 45.22
N PHE A 177 -18.50 4.71 46.04
CA PHE A 177 -18.43 4.36 47.46
C PHE A 177 -18.41 5.58 48.40
N THR A 178 -18.38 6.80 47.85
CA THR A 178 -18.33 8.02 48.67
C THR A 178 -19.72 8.56 48.95
N GLU A 179 -19.99 8.89 50.22
CA GLU A 179 -21.19 9.61 50.65
C GLU A 179 -21.00 11.14 50.68
N ASP A 180 -19.75 11.60 50.52
CA ASP A 180 -19.41 13.04 50.47
C ASP A 180 -19.75 13.62 49.08
N GLU A 181 -20.80 14.44 49.02
CA GLU A 181 -21.30 15.09 47.79
C GLU A 181 -20.27 16.04 47.13
N GLY A 182 -19.41 16.67 47.94
CA GLY A 182 -18.34 17.54 47.42
C GLY A 182 -17.28 16.74 46.68
N ARG A 183 -16.85 15.62 47.25
CA ARG A 183 -15.92 14.68 46.61
C ARG A 183 -16.54 14.02 45.38
N LYS A 184 -17.81 13.64 45.47
CA LYS A 184 -18.56 13.03 44.37
C LYS A 184 -18.57 13.94 43.14
N SER A 185 -18.93 15.21 43.33
CA SER A 185 -18.95 16.22 42.26
C SER A 185 -17.56 16.44 41.64
N PHE A 186 -16.51 16.50 42.48
CA PHE A 186 -15.13 16.62 41.98
C PHE A 186 -14.72 15.42 41.13
N TYR A 187 -14.97 14.19 41.57
CA TYR A 187 -14.60 12.99 40.82
C TYR A 187 -15.38 12.84 39.51
N ILE A 188 -16.68 13.18 39.49
CA ILE A 188 -17.48 13.22 38.25
C ILE A 188 -16.86 14.20 37.24
N SER A 189 -16.33 15.33 37.71
CA SER A 189 -15.68 16.32 36.83
C SER A 189 -14.42 15.80 36.11
N LEU A 190 -13.86 14.65 36.53
CA LEU A 190 -12.69 14.02 35.90
C LEU A 190 -13.05 13.16 34.68
N ILE A 191 -14.33 12.79 34.52
CA ILE A 191 -14.80 11.90 33.44
C ILE A 191 -14.56 12.54 32.07
N GLU A 192 -15.05 13.76 31.86
CA GLU A 192 -14.95 14.45 30.57
C GLU A 192 -13.49 14.76 30.15
N PRO A 193 -12.62 15.30 31.01
CA PRO A 193 -11.20 15.47 30.67
C PRO A 193 -10.54 14.14 30.26
N LEU A 194 -10.86 13.05 30.95
CA LEU A 194 -10.28 11.75 30.64
C LEU A 194 -10.80 11.20 29.30
N LYS A 195 -12.11 11.27 29.05
CA LYS A 195 -12.71 10.92 27.75
C LYS A 195 -12.05 11.70 26.61
N ASN A 196 -11.84 13.00 26.80
CA ASN A 196 -11.19 13.85 25.81
C ASN A 196 -9.74 13.43 25.49
N ASN A 197 -9.01 12.83 26.43
CA ASN A 197 -7.69 12.28 26.14
C ASN A 197 -7.77 11.07 25.21
N TYR A 198 -8.74 10.17 25.39
CA TYR A 198 -8.97 9.05 24.46
C TYR A 198 -9.40 9.50 23.07
N LEU A 199 -10.21 10.56 22.97
CA LEU A 199 -10.57 11.16 21.67
C LEU A 199 -9.37 11.76 20.95
N LYS A 200 -8.42 12.37 21.69
CA LYS A 200 -7.16 12.83 21.11
C LYS A 200 -6.31 11.66 20.60
N ILE A 201 -6.21 10.58 21.38
CA ILE A 201 -5.49 9.37 20.96
C ILE A 201 -6.09 8.81 19.67
N GLU A 202 -7.42 8.65 19.62
CA GLU A 202 -8.11 8.18 18.42
C GLU A 202 -7.76 9.04 17.19
N LYS A 203 -7.88 10.36 17.34
CA LYS A 203 -7.56 11.30 16.26
C LYS A 203 -6.09 11.17 15.81
N GLU A 204 -5.18 11.09 16.76
CA GLU A 204 -3.74 10.97 16.49
C GLU A 204 -3.34 9.59 15.92
N LEU A 205 -4.12 8.55 16.18
CA LEU A 205 -3.97 7.23 15.54
C LEU A 205 -4.56 7.23 14.12
N ASP A 206 -5.66 7.93 13.90
CA ASP A 206 -6.28 8.09 12.58
C ASP A 206 -5.37 8.90 11.64
N GLU A 207 -4.83 10.03 12.13
CA GLU A 207 -3.89 10.86 11.36
C GLU A 207 -2.58 10.15 11.02
N ARG A 208 -2.23 9.10 11.77
CA ARG A 208 -1.09 8.20 11.55
C ARG A 208 -1.43 6.98 10.69
N GLU A 209 -2.69 6.84 10.26
CA GLU A 209 -3.22 5.69 9.52
C GLU A 209 -3.12 4.35 10.30
N ILE A 210 -3.05 4.41 11.64
CA ILE A 210 -3.01 3.23 12.54
C ILE A 210 -4.42 2.81 12.95
N LEU A 211 -5.36 3.75 13.10
CA LEU A 211 -6.71 3.49 13.60
C LEU A 211 -7.50 2.41 12.83
N PRO A 212 -7.37 2.23 11.50
CA PRO A 212 -8.02 1.12 10.79
C PRO A 212 -7.65 -0.28 11.31
N ASN A 213 -6.64 -0.38 12.18
CA ASN A 213 -6.35 -1.59 12.94
C ASN A 213 -7.56 -2.00 13.81
N TYR A 214 -7.96 -3.27 13.66
CA TYR A 214 -9.12 -3.85 14.35
C TYR A 214 -9.05 -3.69 15.88
N PHE A 215 -7.86 -3.83 16.47
CA PHE A 215 -7.67 -3.68 17.92
C PHE A 215 -8.01 -2.26 18.39
N TRP A 216 -7.39 -1.23 17.79
CA TRP A 216 -7.58 0.15 18.23
C TRP A 216 -9.02 0.63 18.04
N ASN A 217 -9.63 0.29 16.91
CA ASN A 217 -10.99 0.69 16.61
C ASN A 217 -11.99 0.11 17.63
N ASP A 218 -11.93 -1.20 17.86
CA ASP A 218 -12.81 -1.90 18.82
C ASP A 218 -12.59 -1.41 20.27
N GLU A 219 -11.33 -1.23 20.68
CA GLU A 219 -11.02 -0.81 22.04
C GLU A 219 -11.43 0.63 22.33
N LEU A 220 -11.21 1.56 21.40
CA LEU A 220 -11.61 2.96 21.58
C LEU A 220 -13.13 3.10 21.54
N GLU A 221 -13.85 2.30 20.75
CA GLU A 221 -15.32 2.26 20.77
C GLU A 221 -15.86 1.83 22.13
N LYS A 222 -15.32 0.75 22.72
CA LYS A 222 -15.69 0.29 24.07
C LYS A 222 -15.39 1.34 25.13
N VAL A 223 -14.22 1.98 25.07
CA VAL A 223 -13.84 3.03 26.01
C VAL A 223 -14.79 4.23 25.93
N LYS A 224 -15.16 4.67 24.72
CA LYS A 224 -16.17 5.73 24.53
C LYS A 224 -17.53 5.33 25.11
N TYR A 225 -17.99 4.11 24.81
CA TYR A 225 -19.25 3.59 25.35
C TYR A 225 -19.27 3.62 26.88
N ILE A 226 -18.16 3.25 27.52
CA ILE A 226 -18.01 3.31 28.98
C ILE A 226 -18.12 4.76 29.47
N PHE A 227 -17.40 5.71 28.87
CA PHE A 227 -17.48 7.11 29.30
C PHE A 227 -18.86 7.72 29.10
N ASP A 228 -19.54 7.43 28.00
CA ASP A 228 -20.92 7.86 27.77
C ASP A 228 -21.86 7.26 28.82
N SER A 229 -21.69 5.98 29.15
CA SER A 229 -22.50 5.30 30.16
C SER A 229 -22.26 5.85 31.58
N LEU A 230 -21.02 6.21 31.91
CA LEU A 230 -20.70 6.91 33.16
C LEU A 230 -21.37 8.28 33.20
N GLY A 231 -21.30 9.05 32.10
CA GLY A 231 -21.98 10.34 31.98
C GLY A 231 -23.49 10.23 32.20
N ASP A 232 -24.14 9.27 31.53
CA ASP A 232 -25.58 9.02 31.67
C ASP A 232 -25.97 8.64 33.10
N TYR A 233 -25.19 7.75 33.72
CA TYR A 233 -25.41 7.30 35.10
C TYR A 233 -25.35 8.45 36.12
N PHE A 234 -24.42 9.39 35.95
CA PHE A 234 -24.26 10.51 36.88
C PHE A 234 -25.13 11.73 36.57
N THR A 235 -25.74 11.80 35.39
CA THR A 235 -26.63 12.91 34.98
C THR A 235 -28.12 12.56 35.04
N ASP A 236 -28.46 11.39 35.60
CA ASP A 236 -29.83 10.87 35.78
C ASP A 236 -30.61 10.72 34.44
N ASN A 237 -29.86 10.51 33.35
CA ASN A 237 -30.40 10.29 32.01
C ASN A 237 -30.77 8.82 31.83
N GLN A 238 -32.02 8.45 32.19
CA GLN A 238 -32.88 7.32 31.73
C GLN A 238 -32.30 5.92 31.38
N ARG A 239 -31.01 5.64 31.48
CA ARG A 239 -30.44 4.30 31.32
C ARG A 239 -30.47 3.62 32.67
N ASN A 240 -31.11 2.44 32.73
CA ASN A 240 -31.21 1.60 33.93
C ASN A 240 -29.86 0.93 34.27
N PHE A 241 -28.82 1.73 34.48
CA PHE A 241 -27.53 1.25 34.95
C PHE A 241 -27.51 1.16 36.47
N THR A 242 -26.98 0.05 36.97
CA THR A 242 -26.75 -0.17 38.39
C THR A 242 -25.33 0.21 38.78
N SER A 243 -25.08 0.37 40.08
CA SER A 243 -23.72 0.56 40.59
C SER A 243 -22.79 -0.62 40.28
N ASN A 244 -23.34 -1.83 40.11
CA ASN A 244 -22.56 -3.01 39.70
C ASN A 244 -22.10 -2.91 38.24
N ASP A 245 -22.93 -2.35 37.34
CA ASP A 245 -22.55 -2.14 35.94
C ASP A 245 -21.38 -1.15 35.86
N MET A 246 -21.45 -0.06 36.63
CA MET A 246 -20.36 0.93 36.69
C MET A 246 -19.08 0.33 37.26
N LEU A 247 -19.19 -0.55 38.26
CA LEU A 247 -18.04 -1.26 38.82
C LEU A 247 -17.34 -2.12 37.76
N ILE A 248 -18.09 -2.82 36.92
CA ILE A 248 -17.56 -3.62 35.81
C ILE A 248 -16.88 -2.71 34.79
N PHE A 249 -17.53 -1.62 34.38
CA PHE A 249 -16.97 -0.68 33.41
C PHE A 249 -15.68 -0.02 33.89
N LEU A 250 -15.63 0.42 35.15
CA LEU A 250 -14.42 1.05 35.72
C LEU A 250 -13.29 0.04 35.93
N SER A 251 -13.63 -1.22 36.24
CA SER A 251 -12.63 -2.30 36.30
C SER A 251 -12.04 -2.58 34.92
N TYR A 252 -12.88 -2.67 33.89
CA TYR A 252 -12.44 -2.78 32.49
C TYR A 252 -11.54 -1.62 32.10
N LEU A 253 -11.98 -0.38 32.34
CA LEU A 253 -11.24 0.83 31.97
C LEU A 253 -9.85 0.87 32.64
N ARG A 254 -9.77 0.50 33.92
CA ARG A 254 -8.49 0.46 34.66
C ARG A 254 -7.52 -0.55 34.05
N ASP A 255 -7.99 -1.76 33.75
CA ASP A 255 -7.12 -2.83 33.25
C ASP A 255 -6.73 -2.53 31.80
N LYS A 256 -7.68 -2.06 30.98
CA LYS A 256 -7.44 -1.68 29.59
C LYS A 256 -6.55 -0.44 29.45
N ASN A 257 -6.64 0.53 30.36
CA ASN A 257 -5.75 1.70 30.35
C ASN A 257 -4.27 1.31 30.39
N LYS A 258 -3.91 0.29 31.18
CA LYS A 258 -2.52 -0.20 31.26
C LYS A 258 -2.09 -0.86 29.96
N GLU A 259 -2.95 -1.70 29.38
CA GLU A 259 -2.67 -2.36 28.11
C GLU A 259 -2.49 -1.32 26.99
N LEU A 260 -3.42 -0.38 26.86
CA LEU A 260 -3.33 0.68 25.85
C LEU A 260 -2.08 1.55 26.07
N LEU A 261 -1.70 1.85 27.31
CA LEU A 261 -0.48 2.60 27.58
C LEU A 261 0.78 1.88 27.06
N GLU A 262 0.89 0.56 27.22
CA GLU A 262 2.03 -0.20 26.66
C GLU A 262 1.99 -0.20 25.13
N GLU A 263 0.83 -0.39 24.51
CA GLU A 263 0.70 -0.30 23.05
C GLU A 263 1.06 1.08 22.50
N LEU A 264 0.67 2.16 23.19
CA LEU A 264 1.06 3.53 22.82
C LEU A 264 2.57 3.75 22.94
N LYS A 265 3.26 3.12 23.92
CA LYS A 265 4.72 3.19 24.01
C LYS A 265 5.38 2.53 22.81
N ASN A 266 4.90 1.35 22.41
CA ASN A 266 5.43 0.64 21.23
C ASN A 266 5.30 1.52 19.99
N ILE A 267 4.15 2.16 19.80
CA ILE A 267 3.94 3.11 18.70
C ILE A 267 4.90 4.29 18.82
N ASP A 268 5.00 4.96 19.98
CA ASP A 268 5.91 6.09 20.15
C ASP A 268 7.38 5.72 19.88
N GLU A 269 7.82 4.51 20.24
CA GLU A 269 9.16 3.99 19.95
C GLU A 269 9.42 3.78 18.44
N GLU A 270 8.43 3.31 17.68
CA GLU A 270 8.54 3.16 16.23
C GLU A 270 8.77 4.50 15.51
N TYR A 271 8.24 5.60 16.06
CA TYR A 271 8.39 6.95 15.52
C TYR A 271 9.67 7.67 15.98
N LEU A 272 10.39 7.12 16.96
CA LEU A 272 11.69 7.63 17.41
C LEU A 272 12.88 7.04 16.63
N ASN A 273 12.71 5.84 16.07
CA ASN A 273 13.69 5.09 15.29
C ASN A 273 13.61 5.38 13.78
#